data_AF-A0A5C6F9X0-F1
#
_entry.id   AF-A0A5C6F9X0-F1
#
_cell.length_a   1.000
_cell.length_b   1.000
_cell.length_c   1.000
_cell.angle_alpha   90.00
_cell.angle_beta   90.00
_cell.angle_gamma   90.00
#
_symmetry.space_group_name_H-M   'P 1'
#
loop_
_entity.id
_entity.type
_entity.pdbx_description
1 polymer ?
#
loop_
_entity_poly.entity_id
_entity_poly.type
_entity_poly.pdbx_seq_one_letter_code
_entity_poly.pdbx_strand_id
1 'polypeptide(L)'
;MNTKLSKMPLVRLVVTGLLFVWPFLSQAADPLSSWNDGPAKESIINFVSSVTDAQSKDYVDPTDRVAVFDNDGTLWSETPIPFQAAYAFDEIKRRSPDEPQLAADPMVQAVLDGDVGKLLEGKHHDGLMQVLALTHAGMTTEEFDTSVTAWLKTAKHPRFQRAYDTCTYVPMQQLLGYLRANDFKCFIVSGGGADFMRVWSERVYGIPPENVVGSTGQTKYVVRDGEPLLIKTLDHLFVDDREGKPVGIHHFIGRRPIACFGNSDGDQAMMEYTTIGNPLKSFGMIIHHTDADREYAYDADPPSSGKLTTAMDVASERGWTVVDMKTDWRQIFGDESMDSDESSGQKLFGNWLAEDIEGRGVVDRAQSTLTIAADGSVSGSTSVNRYHGMATINQKSIKFGPLATTRRAGPPALMDQEKRFAAALEKTVRFRIAETGLLYFSDVEGNDVLRLSKMND
;
A
#
# COMPACT_ATOMS: atom_id res chain seq x y z
N MET A 1 69.21 -25.72 63.55
CA MET A 1 68.33 -24.78 62.83
C MET A 1 67.34 -25.62 62.04
N ASN A 2 66.11 -25.73 62.57
CA ASN A 2 65.01 -26.50 62.02
C ASN A 2 63.77 -25.63 62.13
N THR A 3 63.16 -25.22 61.01
CA THR A 3 61.81 -24.64 61.03
C THR A 3 61.03 -25.06 59.79
N LYS A 4 59.96 -25.81 60.05
CA LYS A 4 58.86 -26.18 59.16
C LYS A 4 57.89 -24.99 59.00
N LEU A 5 57.33 -24.82 57.80
CA LEU A 5 55.97 -24.28 57.58
C LEU A 5 55.41 -24.99 56.33
N SER A 6 54.50 -25.95 56.47
CA SER A 6 53.03 -25.82 56.59
C SER A 6 52.34 -25.50 55.26
N LYS A 7 51.69 -26.54 54.69
CA LYS A 7 50.83 -26.49 53.49
C LYS A 7 49.39 -26.14 53.91
N MET A 8 48.74 -25.20 53.22
CA MET A 8 47.28 -25.02 53.22
C MET A 8 46.72 -25.43 51.85
N PRO A 9 45.58 -26.13 51.76
CA PRO A 9 44.92 -26.41 50.49
C PRO A 9 43.98 -25.27 50.09
N LEU A 10 44.04 -24.86 48.82
CA LEU A 10 43.13 -23.90 48.21
C LEU A 10 41.83 -24.63 47.84
N VAL A 11 40.73 -24.30 48.52
CA VAL A 11 39.37 -24.76 48.18
C VAL A 11 38.94 -24.08 46.88
N ARG A 12 38.69 -24.86 45.82
CA ARG A 12 38.05 -24.37 44.59
C ARG A 12 36.54 -24.28 44.81
N LEU A 13 36.02 -23.07 44.89
CA LEU A 13 34.58 -22.79 44.82
C LEU A 13 34.16 -22.88 43.33
N VAL A 14 33.43 -23.93 42.96
CA VAL A 14 32.75 -24.02 41.67
C VAL A 14 31.39 -23.35 41.82
N VAL A 15 31.26 -22.13 41.31
CA VAL A 15 29.96 -21.44 41.17
C VAL A 15 29.35 -21.89 39.85
N THR A 16 28.43 -22.85 39.90
CA THR A 16 27.61 -23.25 38.76
C THR A 16 26.51 -22.19 38.57
N GLY A 17 26.74 -21.23 37.68
CA GLY A 17 25.72 -20.27 37.28
C GLY A 17 24.66 -20.95 36.40
N LEU A 18 23.47 -21.19 36.95
CA LEU A 18 22.28 -21.50 36.17
C LEU A 18 21.83 -20.22 35.45
N LEU A 19 22.16 -20.12 34.17
CA LEU A 19 21.59 -19.13 33.25
C LEU A 19 20.13 -19.53 33.00
N PHE A 20 19.20 -18.83 33.66
CA PHE A 20 17.80 -18.81 33.24
C PHE A 20 17.74 -18.07 31.89
N VAL A 21 17.70 -18.84 30.80
CA VAL A 21 17.34 -18.30 29.50
C VAL A 21 15.82 -18.13 29.51
N TRP A 22 15.35 -16.92 29.79
CA TRP A 22 13.97 -16.57 29.47
C TRP A 22 13.83 -16.57 27.95
N PRO A 23 12.93 -17.36 27.35
CA PRO A 23 12.62 -17.20 25.95
C PRO A 23 11.98 -15.83 25.80
N PHE A 24 12.68 -14.90 25.16
CA PHE A 24 12.04 -13.74 24.55
C PHE A 24 11.14 -14.28 23.45
N LEU A 25 9.86 -14.51 23.77
CA LEU A 25 8.82 -14.64 22.77
C LEU A 25 8.76 -13.29 22.06
N SER A 26 9.34 -13.23 20.87
CA SER A 26 9.08 -12.12 19.94
C SER A 26 7.58 -12.16 19.65
N GLN A 27 6.82 -11.26 20.27
CA GLN A 27 5.43 -11.06 19.92
C GLN A 27 5.42 -10.57 18.47
N ALA A 28 4.84 -11.36 17.57
CA ALA A 28 4.66 -10.93 16.20
C ALA A 28 3.92 -9.57 16.22
N ALA A 29 4.41 -8.61 15.43
CA ALA A 29 3.75 -7.31 15.31
C ALA A 29 2.29 -7.52 14.88
N ASP A 30 1.36 -6.83 15.54
CA ASP A 30 -0.07 -6.89 15.20
C ASP A 30 -0.25 -6.41 13.75
N PRO A 31 -0.66 -7.29 12.81
CA PRO A 31 -0.74 -6.94 11.40
C PRO A 31 -1.87 -5.94 11.11
N LEU A 32 -2.82 -5.78 12.03
CA LEU A 32 -4.01 -4.93 11.92
C LEU A 32 -4.04 -3.90 13.07
N SER A 33 -2.91 -3.27 13.37
CA SER A 33 -2.73 -2.42 14.55
C SER A 33 -3.63 -1.18 14.61
N SER A 34 -4.12 -0.69 13.46
CA SER A 34 -5.07 0.43 13.36
C SER A 34 -6.53 0.00 13.47
N TRP A 35 -6.78 -1.30 13.60
CA TRP A 35 -8.08 -1.86 13.99
C TRP A 35 -8.13 -2.01 15.51
N ASN A 36 -9.22 -1.55 16.12
CA ASN A 36 -9.54 -1.86 17.50
C ASN A 36 -9.81 -3.36 17.66
N ASP A 37 -9.49 -3.90 18.83
CA ASP A 37 -9.81 -5.28 19.14
C ASP A 37 -11.33 -5.41 19.30
N GLY A 38 -11.92 -6.36 18.59
CA GLY A 38 -13.35 -6.54 18.52
C GLY A 38 -13.79 -7.46 17.38
N PRO A 39 -15.11 -7.68 17.23
CA PRO A 39 -15.65 -8.67 16.31
C PRO A 39 -15.19 -8.51 14.85
N ALA A 40 -15.08 -7.26 14.36
CA ALA A 40 -14.62 -6.99 13.01
C ALA A 40 -13.19 -7.51 12.77
N LYS A 41 -12.23 -7.08 13.58
CA LYS A 41 -10.83 -7.52 13.51
C LYS A 41 -10.70 -9.04 13.70
N GLU A 42 -11.41 -9.59 14.67
CA GLU A 42 -11.42 -11.03 14.93
C GLU A 42 -11.93 -11.83 13.73
N SER A 43 -13.00 -11.38 13.06
CA SER A 43 -13.56 -12.05 11.89
C SER A 43 -12.55 -12.14 10.73
N ILE A 44 -11.79 -11.07 10.49
CA ILE A 44 -10.73 -11.01 9.47
C ILE A 44 -9.64 -12.02 9.80
N ILE A 45 -9.09 -11.97 11.03
CA ILE A 45 -8.00 -12.85 11.45
C ILE A 45 -8.44 -14.33 11.41
N ASN A 46 -9.67 -14.62 11.87
CA ASN A 46 -10.22 -15.97 11.88
C ASN A 46 -10.43 -16.50 10.46
N PHE A 47 -10.95 -15.67 9.55
CA PHE A 47 -11.09 -16.05 8.14
C PHE A 47 -9.73 -16.38 7.53
N VAL A 48 -8.79 -15.44 7.57
CA VAL A 48 -7.47 -15.59 6.94
C VAL A 48 -6.75 -16.80 7.51
N SER A 49 -6.68 -16.94 8.84
CA SER A 49 -6.04 -18.10 9.49
C SER A 49 -6.67 -19.42 9.05
N SER A 50 -8.00 -19.48 8.92
CA SER A 50 -8.68 -20.71 8.54
C SER A 50 -8.45 -21.15 7.10
N VAL A 51 -8.22 -20.21 6.17
CA VAL A 51 -7.98 -20.52 4.76
C VAL A 51 -6.50 -20.63 4.41
N THR A 52 -5.59 -20.21 5.31
CA THR A 52 -4.14 -20.29 5.09
C THR A 52 -3.44 -21.37 5.90
N ASP A 53 -4.02 -21.84 7.01
CA ASP A 53 -3.50 -22.98 7.77
C ASP A 53 -3.65 -24.28 6.97
N ALA A 54 -2.51 -24.88 6.58
CA ALA A 54 -2.46 -26.12 5.82
C ALA A 54 -3.08 -27.35 6.53
N GLN A 55 -3.34 -27.26 7.84
CA GLN A 55 -4.04 -28.30 8.60
C GLN A 55 -5.55 -28.04 8.72
N SER A 56 -6.02 -26.85 8.32
CA SER A 56 -7.44 -26.50 8.34
C SER A 56 -8.20 -27.25 7.24
N LYS A 57 -9.41 -27.72 7.57
CA LYS A 57 -10.35 -28.25 6.57
C LYS A 57 -10.80 -27.20 5.55
N ASP A 58 -10.64 -25.92 5.89
CA ASP A 58 -11.03 -24.78 5.07
C ASP A 58 -9.83 -24.22 4.27
N TYR A 59 -8.68 -24.90 4.31
CA TYR A 59 -7.47 -24.49 3.59
C TYR A 59 -7.75 -24.26 2.10
N VAL A 60 -7.26 -23.14 1.59
CA VAL A 60 -7.34 -22.77 0.18
C VAL A 60 -5.92 -22.64 -0.38
N ASP A 61 -5.69 -23.25 -1.56
CA ASP A 61 -4.43 -23.12 -2.29
C ASP A 61 -4.15 -21.64 -2.61
N PRO A 62 -2.92 -21.14 -2.46
CA PRO A 62 -2.56 -19.75 -2.78
C PRO A 62 -3.05 -19.26 -4.16
N THR A 63 -3.13 -20.16 -5.15
CA THR A 63 -3.58 -19.79 -6.49
C THR A 63 -5.05 -19.37 -6.56
N ASP A 64 -5.87 -19.82 -5.61
CA ASP A 64 -7.31 -19.56 -5.48
C ASP A 64 -7.65 -18.50 -4.41
N ARG A 65 -6.65 -17.94 -3.71
CA ARG A 65 -6.82 -16.87 -2.71
C ARG A 65 -7.01 -15.50 -3.38
N VAL A 66 -8.18 -15.28 -3.98
CA VAL A 66 -8.54 -14.00 -4.60
C VAL A 66 -9.36 -13.16 -3.63
N ALA A 67 -8.94 -11.92 -3.40
CA ALA A 67 -9.64 -10.90 -2.63
C ALA A 67 -9.97 -9.69 -3.52
N VAL A 68 -11.21 -9.20 -3.49
CA VAL A 68 -11.68 -8.05 -4.28
C VAL A 68 -12.14 -6.92 -3.37
N PHE A 69 -11.81 -5.69 -3.74
CA PHE A 69 -12.11 -4.48 -2.99
C PHE A 69 -12.78 -3.47 -3.91
N ASP A 70 -13.87 -2.83 -3.48
CA ASP A 70 -14.16 -1.51 -4.05
C ASP A 70 -13.06 -0.50 -3.67
N ASN A 71 -13.04 0.64 -4.34
CA ASN A 71 -12.09 1.71 -4.10
C ASN A 71 -12.74 2.88 -3.35
N ASP A 72 -13.65 3.59 -4.02
CA ASP A 72 -14.39 4.73 -3.47
C ASP A 72 -15.20 4.29 -2.23
N GLY A 73 -14.99 4.94 -1.09
CA GLY A 73 -15.65 4.60 0.18
C GLY A 73 -15.15 3.32 0.87
N THR A 74 -14.30 2.53 0.22
CA THR A 74 -13.78 1.27 0.77
C THR A 74 -12.28 1.30 1.05
N LEU A 75 -11.46 1.84 0.14
CA LEU A 75 -10.00 2.00 0.32
C LEU A 75 -9.58 3.46 0.57
N TRP A 76 -10.40 4.41 0.12
CA TRP A 76 -10.24 5.85 0.36
C TRP A 76 -11.60 6.56 0.51
N SER A 77 -11.55 7.83 0.93
CA SER A 77 -12.75 8.68 1.00
C SER A 77 -13.37 8.90 -0.38
N GLU A 78 -14.70 8.94 -0.44
CA GLU A 78 -15.48 9.28 -1.65
C GLU A 78 -16.33 10.55 -1.48
N THR A 79 -16.27 11.19 -0.32
CA THR A 79 -17.06 12.39 0.01
C THR A 79 -16.16 13.62 0.00
N PRO A 80 -16.57 14.80 -0.53
CA PRO A 80 -17.93 15.17 -0.96
C PRO A 80 -18.35 14.61 -2.31
N ILE A 81 -17.41 14.22 -3.16
CA ILE A 81 -17.64 13.58 -4.46
C ILE A 81 -16.51 12.57 -4.73
N PRO A 82 -16.76 11.51 -5.52
CA PRO A 82 -15.72 10.58 -5.93
C PRO A 82 -14.51 11.31 -6.52
N PHE A 83 -13.31 10.83 -6.21
CA PHE A 83 -12.09 11.58 -6.55
C PHE A 83 -11.84 11.67 -8.06
N GLN A 84 -12.33 10.70 -8.84
CA GLN A 84 -12.31 10.81 -10.30
C GLN A 84 -13.22 11.95 -10.81
N ALA A 85 -14.38 12.17 -10.18
CA ALA A 85 -15.24 13.29 -10.52
C ALA A 85 -14.57 14.62 -10.14
N ALA A 86 -13.89 14.69 -8.99
CA ALA A 86 -13.09 15.86 -8.61
C ALA A 86 -11.99 16.16 -9.65
N TYR A 87 -11.25 15.13 -10.11
CA TYR A 87 -10.29 15.25 -11.20
C TYR A 87 -10.93 15.80 -12.48
N ALA A 88 -12.06 15.23 -12.91
CA ALA A 88 -12.77 15.69 -14.10
C ALA A 88 -13.18 17.16 -13.99
N PHE A 89 -13.67 17.58 -12.82
CA PHE A 89 -14.10 18.97 -12.59
C PHE A 89 -12.92 19.94 -12.62
N ASP A 90 -11.78 19.56 -12.07
CA ASP A 90 -10.58 20.38 -12.11
C ASP A 90 -9.98 20.46 -13.53
N GLU A 91 -10.04 19.38 -14.32
CA GLU A 91 -9.67 19.40 -15.73
C GLU A 91 -10.58 20.32 -16.56
N ILE A 92 -11.89 20.29 -16.31
CA ILE A 92 -12.83 21.25 -16.91
C ILE A 92 -12.42 22.69 -16.58
N LYS A 93 -12.17 23.01 -15.31
CA LYS A 93 -11.76 24.35 -14.89
C LYS A 93 -10.43 24.78 -15.52
N ARG A 94 -9.49 23.85 -15.65
CA ARG A 94 -8.17 24.10 -16.26
C ARG A 94 -8.26 24.36 -17.76
N ARG A 95 -9.09 23.61 -18.48
CA ARG A 95 -9.20 23.64 -19.96
C ARG A 95 -10.17 24.70 -20.48
N SER A 96 -11.25 24.98 -19.76
CA SER A 96 -12.32 25.89 -20.22
C SER A 96 -11.85 27.29 -20.66
N PRO A 97 -10.85 27.94 -20.01
CA PRO A 97 -10.35 29.23 -20.47
C PRO A 97 -9.75 29.22 -21.89
N ASP A 98 -9.19 28.09 -22.30
CA ASP A 98 -8.48 27.93 -23.58
C ASP A 98 -9.30 27.16 -24.63
N GLU A 99 -10.43 26.56 -24.24
CA GLU A 99 -11.29 25.73 -25.10
C GLU A 99 -12.74 26.24 -25.13
N PRO A 100 -13.07 27.23 -25.99
CA PRO A 100 -14.40 27.85 -26.00
C PRO A 100 -15.56 26.90 -26.31
N GLN A 101 -15.31 25.84 -27.09
CA GLN A 101 -16.32 24.83 -27.40
C GLN A 101 -16.64 23.96 -26.17
N LEU A 102 -15.61 23.60 -25.39
CA LEU A 102 -15.79 22.89 -24.12
C LEU A 102 -16.57 23.77 -23.14
N ALA A 103 -16.17 25.04 -23.00
CA ALA A 103 -16.82 25.98 -22.09
C ALA A 103 -18.30 26.21 -22.44
N ALA A 104 -18.70 26.10 -23.70
CA ALA A 104 -20.09 26.29 -24.12
C ALA A 104 -21.03 25.11 -23.77
N ASP A 105 -20.48 23.96 -23.34
CA ASP A 105 -21.28 22.79 -23.02
C ASP A 105 -22.14 22.99 -21.74
N PRO A 106 -23.45 22.69 -21.75
CA PRO A 106 -24.32 22.93 -20.60
C PRO A 106 -23.94 22.18 -19.31
N MET A 107 -23.31 21.00 -19.42
CA MET A 107 -22.83 20.23 -18.27
C MET A 107 -21.49 20.76 -17.78
N VAL A 108 -20.65 21.27 -18.67
CA VAL A 108 -19.44 22.02 -18.30
C VAL A 108 -19.80 23.29 -17.53
N GLN A 109 -20.82 24.04 -17.97
CA GLN A 109 -21.32 25.19 -17.23
C GLN A 109 -21.82 24.79 -15.83
N ALA A 110 -22.52 23.67 -15.70
CA ALA A 110 -22.94 23.15 -14.38
C ALA A 110 -21.74 22.86 -13.46
N VAL A 111 -20.65 22.27 -13.99
CA VAL A 111 -19.40 22.07 -13.22
C VAL A 111 -18.80 23.41 -12.77
N LEU A 112 -18.74 24.41 -13.67
CA LEU A 112 -18.16 25.71 -13.37
C LEU A 112 -18.99 26.51 -12.34
N ASP A 113 -20.31 26.34 -12.36
CA ASP A 113 -21.25 26.94 -11.41
C ASP A 113 -21.31 26.17 -10.07
N GLY A 114 -20.70 24.98 -9.99
CA GLY A 114 -20.74 24.11 -8.80
C GLY A 114 -22.08 23.38 -8.62
N ASP A 115 -22.88 23.27 -9.67
CA ASP A 115 -24.19 22.60 -9.66
C ASP A 115 -24.04 21.09 -9.84
N VAL A 116 -23.52 20.43 -8.80
CA VAL A 116 -23.37 18.96 -8.77
C VAL A 116 -24.72 18.26 -8.84
N GLY A 117 -25.78 18.85 -8.29
CA GLY A 117 -27.13 18.31 -8.34
C GLY A 117 -27.59 18.04 -9.77
N LYS A 118 -27.40 19.02 -10.66
CA LYS A 118 -27.71 18.90 -12.09
C LYS A 118 -26.91 17.81 -12.80
N LEU A 119 -25.66 17.55 -12.39
CA LEU A 119 -24.84 16.48 -12.96
C LEU A 119 -25.33 15.09 -12.56
N LEU A 120 -25.91 14.98 -11.36
CA LEU A 120 -26.43 13.75 -10.77
C LEU A 120 -27.92 13.53 -11.09
N GLU A 121 -28.56 14.39 -11.88
CA GLU A 121 -29.93 14.17 -12.32
C GLU A 121 -30.05 12.93 -13.22
N GLY A 122 -31.18 12.23 -13.09
CA GLY A 122 -31.49 11.06 -13.90
C GLY A 122 -30.94 9.75 -13.34
N LYS A 123 -31.39 8.63 -13.92
CA LYS A 123 -31.08 7.28 -13.42
C LYS A 123 -29.60 6.89 -13.57
N HIS A 124 -28.91 7.50 -14.54
CA HIS A 124 -27.55 7.16 -14.94
C HIS A 124 -26.55 8.30 -14.73
N HIS A 125 -26.98 9.40 -14.07
CA HIS A 125 -26.18 10.62 -13.89
C HIS A 125 -25.58 11.09 -15.23
N ASP A 126 -26.42 11.23 -16.25
CA ASP A 126 -26.00 11.44 -17.66
C ASP A 126 -25.11 12.68 -17.81
N GLY A 127 -25.37 13.72 -17.00
CA GLY A 127 -24.55 14.93 -16.97
C GLY A 127 -23.12 14.65 -16.49
N LEU A 128 -22.96 13.86 -15.43
CA LEU A 128 -21.65 13.41 -14.96
C LEU A 128 -20.95 12.55 -16.03
N MET A 129 -21.67 11.64 -16.68
CA MET A 129 -21.11 10.80 -17.76
C MET A 129 -20.62 11.64 -18.94
N GLN A 130 -21.33 12.72 -19.30
CA GLN A 130 -20.90 13.67 -20.32
C GLN A 130 -19.63 14.42 -19.92
N VAL A 131 -19.51 14.85 -18.65
CA VAL A 131 -18.29 15.49 -18.15
C VAL A 131 -17.10 14.54 -18.19
N LEU A 132 -17.29 13.28 -17.78
CA LEU A 132 -16.26 12.25 -17.88
C LEU A 132 -15.85 12.01 -19.34
N ALA A 133 -16.80 11.96 -20.27
CA ALA A 133 -16.52 11.86 -21.70
C ALA A 133 -15.62 12.98 -22.21
N LEU A 134 -15.98 14.23 -21.91
CA LEU A 134 -15.28 15.42 -22.38
C LEU A 134 -13.85 15.55 -21.81
N THR A 135 -13.59 14.92 -20.66
CA THR A 135 -12.31 15.01 -19.95
C THR A 135 -11.42 13.80 -20.17
N HIS A 136 -11.97 12.63 -20.53
CA HIS A 136 -11.22 11.37 -20.58
C HIS A 136 -11.07 10.79 -22.00
N ALA A 137 -11.97 11.11 -22.93
CA ALA A 137 -12.00 10.50 -24.26
C ALA A 137 -11.23 11.33 -25.31
N GLY A 138 -10.69 10.65 -26.33
CA GLY A 138 -10.03 11.29 -27.47
C GLY A 138 -8.54 11.60 -27.28
N MET A 139 -7.99 11.39 -26.08
CA MET A 139 -6.57 11.49 -25.76
C MET A 139 -5.89 10.13 -25.73
N THR A 140 -4.56 10.10 -25.76
CA THR A 140 -3.82 8.84 -25.55
C THR A 140 -3.90 8.38 -24.10
N THR A 141 -3.63 7.10 -23.86
CA THR A 141 -3.50 6.56 -22.51
C THR A 141 -2.39 7.26 -21.72
N GLU A 142 -1.26 7.58 -22.37
CA GLU A 142 -0.11 8.25 -21.74
C GLU A 142 -0.38 9.72 -21.41
N GLU A 143 -1.13 10.43 -22.27
CA GLU A 143 -1.60 11.80 -22.00
C GLU A 143 -2.51 11.83 -20.78
N PHE A 144 -3.42 10.86 -20.68
CA PHE A 144 -4.31 10.70 -19.53
C PHE A 144 -3.53 10.40 -18.25
N ASP A 145 -2.61 9.44 -18.28
CA ASP A 145 -1.76 9.09 -17.13
C ASP A 145 -0.94 10.29 -16.62
N THR A 146 -0.41 11.08 -17.56
CA THR A 146 0.34 12.30 -17.26
C THR A 146 -0.56 13.35 -16.59
N SER A 147 -1.78 13.53 -17.08
CA SER A 147 -2.76 14.46 -16.52
C SER A 147 -3.18 14.05 -15.09
N VAL A 148 -3.53 12.78 -14.88
CA VAL A 148 -3.90 12.25 -13.54
C VAL A 148 -2.73 12.39 -12.57
N THR A 149 -1.50 12.05 -13.00
CA THR A 149 -0.30 12.21 -12.17
C THR A 149 -0.04 13.67 -11.80
N ALA A 150 -0.24 14.61 -12.72
CA ALA A 150 -0.08 16.03 -12.46
C ALA A 150 -1.14 16.54 -11.47
N TRP A 151 -2.39 16.11 -11.62
CA TRP A 151 -3.47 16.48 -10.72
C TRP A 151 -3.21 16.00 -9.30
N LEU A 152 -2.86 14.71 -9.11
CA LEU A 152 -2.58 14.14 -7.78
C LEU A 152 -1.49 14.89 -7.00
N LYS A 153 -0.50 15.46 -7.69
CA LYS A 153 0.60 16.23 -7.05
C LYS A 153 0.15 17.54 -6.42
N THR A 154 -0.91 18.15 -6.95
CA THR A 154 -1.30 19.52 -6.58
C THR A 154 -2.70 19.62 -5.98
N ALA A 155 -3.59 18.72 -6.37
CA ALA A 155 -4.97 18.76 -5.94
C ALA A 155 -5.10 18.29 -4.50
N LYS A 156 -5.97 18.97 -3.75
CA LYS A 156 -6.22 18.67 -2.35
C LYS A 156 -7.69 18.48 -2.10
N HIS A 157 -7.98 17.52 -1.23
CA HIS A 157 -9.31 17.28 -0.71
C HIS A 157 -9.83 18.53 0.03
N PRO A 158 -11.04 19.03 -0.24
CA PRO A 158 -11.52 20.31 0.27
C PRO A 158 -11.69 20.35 1.80
N ARG A 159 -12.11 19.24 2.42
CA ARG A 159 -12.22 19.16 3.88
C ARG A 159 -10.88 18.92 4.58
N PHE A 160 -10.21 17.83 4.20
CA PHE A 160 -8.98 17.38 4.86
C PHE A 160 -7.76 18.22 4.51
N GLN A 161 -7.78 19.00 3.42
CA GLN A 161 -6.65 19.82 2.94
C GLN A 161 -5.37 19.01 2.64
N ARG A 162 -5.58 17.75 2.26
CA ARG A 162 -4.57 16.73 1.96
C ARG A 162 -4.62 16.30 0.51
N ALA A 163 -3.51 15.81 -0.02
CA ALA A 163 -3.49 15.20 -1.34
C ALA A 163 -4.44 13.98 -1.37
N TYR A 164 -5.18 13.83 -2.47
CA TYR A 164 -6.25 12.83 -2.58
C TYR A 164 -5.75 11.40 -2.39
N ASP A 165 -4.56 11.08 -2.89
CA ASP A 165 -3.90 9.79 -2.71
C ASP A 165 -3.39 9.52 -1.28
N THR A 166 -3.55 10.48 -0.36
CA THR A 166 -3.28 10.32 1.08
C THR A 166 -4.55 10.25 1.91
N CYS A 167 -5.73 10.44 1.29
CA CYS A 167 -7.04 10.26 1.91
C CYS A 167 -7.46 8.77 1.92
N THR A 168 -6.50 7.87 2.12
CA THR A 168 -6.66 6.42 2.13
C THR A 168 -6.81 5.88 3.54
N TYR A 169 -7.61 4.84 3.72
CA TYR A 169 -7.86 4.27 5.03
C TYR A 169 -6.70 3.38 5.49
N VAL A 170 -5.96 3.82 6.52
CA VAL A 170 -4.84 3.07 7.12
C VAL A 170 -5.24 1.65 7.55
N PRO A 171 -6.41 1.41 8.18
CA PRO A 171 -6.85 0.05 8.52
C PRO A 171 -6.97 -0.84 7.28
N MET A 172 -7.43 -0.29 6.16
CA MET A 172 -7.57 -1.04 4.90
C MET A 172 -6.21 -1.26 4.21
N GLN A 173 -5.27 -0.32 4.33
CA GLN A 173 -3.87 -0.55 3.90
C GLN A 173 -3.22 -1.70 4.67
N GLN A 174 -3.44 -1.78 5.98
CA GLN A 174 -2.98 -2.88 6.81
C GLN A 174 -3.63 -4.20 6.41
N LEU A 175 -4.93 -4.19 6.13
CA LEU A 175 -5.65 -5.38 5.65
C LEU A 175 -5.11 -5.88 4.31
N LEU A 176 -4.87 -4.99 3.34
CA LEU A 176 -4.23 -5.32 2.08
C LEU A 176 -2.84 -5.95 2.29
N GLY A 177 -2.03 -5.36 3.18
CA GLY A 177 -0.71 -5.89 3.56
C GLY A 177 -0.80 -7.27 4.21
N TYR A 178 -1.74 -7.45 5.15
CA TYR A 178 -1.97 -8.72 5.84
C TYR A 178 -2.42 -9.84 4.89
N LEU A 179 -3.32 -9.54 3.96
CA LEU A 179 -3.79 -10.51 2.96
C LEU A 179 -2.66 -10.93 2.02
N ARG A 180 -1.86 -9.98 1.50
CA ARG A 180 -0.70 -10.29 0.66
C ARG A 180 0.35 -11.12 1.40
N ALA A 181 0.59 -10.83 2.68
CA ALA A 181 1.49 -11.63 3.53
C ALA A 181 1.00 -13.07 3.75
N ASN A 182 -0.26 -13.35 3.41
CA ASN A 182 -0.91 -14.67 3.44
C ASN A 182 -1.24 -15.19 2.03
N ASP A 183 -0.49 -14.75 1.02
CA ASP A 183 -0.57 -15.16 -0.38
C ASP A 183 -1.90 -14.88 -1.09
N PHE A 184 -2.68 -13.89 -0.62
CA PHE A 184 -3.83 -13.43 -1.38
C PHE A 184 -3.40 -12.54 -2.55
N LYS A 185 -4.10 -12.70 -3.68
CA LYS A 185 -4.11 -11.75 -4.78
C LYS A 185 -5.22 -10.72 -4.51
N CYS A 186 -4.83 -9.48 -4.27
CA CYS A 186 -5.76 -8.38 -4.04
C CYS A 186 -6.06 -7.66 -5.36
N PHE A 187 -7.34 -7.47 -5.66
CA PHE A 187 -7.85 -6.76 -6.83
C PHE A 187 -8.75 -5.60 -6.41
N ILE A 188 -8.73 -4.53 -7.20
CA ILE A 188 -9.77 -3.50 -7.16
C ILE A 188 -10.88 -3.90 -8.15
N VAL A 189 -12.15 -3.72 -7.75
CA VAL A 189 -13.36 -3.91 -8.55
C VAL A 189 -14.30 -2.74 -8.25
N SER A 190 -14.27 -1.71 -9.10
CA SER A 190 -14.86 -0.41 -8.78
C SER A 190 -15.61 0.23 -9.94
N GLY A 191 -16.69 0.95 -9.64
CA GLY A 191 -17.42 1.73 -10.62
C GLY A 191 -16.59 2.86 -11.24
N GLY A 192 -15.51 3.29 -10.57
CA GLY A 192 -14.54 4.25 -11.10
C GLY A 192 -13.79 3.74 -12.33
N GLY A 193 -13.22 4.67 -13.10
CA GLY A 193 -12.48 4.36 -14.32
C GLY A 193 -11.21 3.57 -14.04
N ALA A 194 -11.03 2.41 -14.68
CA ALA A 194 -9.87 1.55 -14.46
C ALA A 194 -8.55 2.29 -14.68
N ASP A 195 -8.43 3.01 -15.79
CA ASP A 195 -7.20 3.75 -16.12
C ASP A 195 -6.93 4.90 -15.14
N PHE A 196 -7.95 5.50 -14.52
CA PHE A 196 -7.72 6.53 -13.50
C PHE A 196 -7.05 5.92 -12.27
N MET A 197 -7.52 4.75 -11.83
CA MET A 197 -6.96 4.05 -10.67
C MET A 197 -5.56 3.47 -10.95
N ARG A 198 -5.34 2.91 -12.16
CA ARG A 198 -4.07 2.28 -12.55
C ARG A 198 -2.85 3.22 -12.44
N VAL A 199 -3.05 4.53 -12.56
CA VAL A 199 -1.97 5.53 -12.46
C VAL A 199 -1.31 5.57 -11.08
N TRP A 200 -2.02 5.18 -10.02
CA TRP A 200 -1.58 5.39 -8.65
C TRP A 200 -1.80 4.19 -7.72
N SER A 201 -2.68 3.24 -8.04
CA SER A 201 -3.05 2.13 -7.16
C SER A 201 -1.88 1.28 -6.71
N GLU A 202 -0.87 1.08 -7.57
CA GLU A 202 0.28 0.26 -7.22
C GLU A 202 1.15 0.95 -6.15
N ARG A 203 1.42 2.25 -6.34
CA ARG A 203 2.20 3.06 -5.41
C ARG A 203 1.50 3.18 -4.06
N VAL A 204 0.20 3.39 -4.08
CA VAL A 204 -0.59 3.71 -2.88
C VAL A 204 -1.03 2.44 -2.14
N TYR A 205 -1.48 1.41 -2.86
CA TYR A 205 -2.08 0.21 -2.27
C TYR A 205 -1.24 -1.06 -2.42
N GLY A 206 -0.20 -1.04 -3.26
CA GLY A 206 0.50 -2.25 -3.68
C GLY A 206 -0.40 -3.17 -4.54
N ILE A 207 -1.35 -2.58 -5.29
CA ILE A 207 -2.20 -3.29 -6.25
C ILE A 207 -1.77 -2.89 -7.67
N PRO A 208 -1.13 -3.79 -8.43
CA PRO A 208 -0.59 -3.46 -9.75
C PRO A 208 -1.71 -3.25 -10.78
N PRO A 209 -1.44 -2.58 -11.92
CA PRO A 209 -2.46 -2.21 -12.90
C PRO A 209 -3.29 -3.37 -13.46
N GLU A 210 -2.70 -4.56 -13.61
CA GLU A 210 -3.38 -5.77 -14.06
C GLU A 210 -4.38 -6.33 -13.03
N ASN A 211 -4.29 -5.89 -11.77
CA ASN A 211 -5.21 -6.24 -10.70
C ASN A 211 -6.28 -5.16 -10.48
N VAL A 212 -6.40 -4.19 -11.39
CA VAL A 212 -7.43 -3.15 -11.34
C VAL A 212 -8.51 -3.45 -12.37
N VAL A 213 -9.70 -3.78 -11.87
CA VAL A 213 -10.95 -3.88 -12.62
C VAL A 213 -11.78 -2.64 -12.30
N GLY A 214 -12.24 -1.97 -13.34
CA GLY A 214 -13.15 -0.85 -13.21
C GLY A 214 -13.82 -0.50 -14.52
N SER A 215 -14.63 0.55 -14.52
CA SER A 215 -15.33 1.01 -15.72
C SER A 215 -14.33 1.33 -16.83
N THR A 216 -14.53 0.74 -18.01
CA THR A 216 -13.54 0.74 -19.10
C THR A 216 -14.23 0.85 -20.46
N GLY A 217 -13.82 1.81 -21.28
CA GLY A 217 -14.17 1.89 -22.70
C GLY A 217 -13.12 1.22 -23.58
N GLN A 218 -13.48 0.86 -24.81
CA GLN A 218 -12.54 0.27 -25.75
C GLN A 218 -11.42 1.28 -26.10
N THR A 219 -10.16 0.83 -26.10
CA THR A 219 -9.06 1.62 -26.64
C THR A 219 -8.91 1.40 -28.14
N LYS A 220 -8.50 2.45 -28.86
CA LYS A 220 -8.24 2.39 -30.30
C LYS A 220 -6.74 2.48 -30.57
N TYR A 221 -6.19 1.43 -31.18
CA TYR A 221 -4.83 1.44 -31.70
C TYR A 221 -4.72 2.36 -32.91
N VAL A 222 -3.77 3.28 -32.88
CA VAL A 222 -3.41 4.15 -34.00
C VAL A 222 -1.90 4.24 -34.13
N VAL A 223 -1.42 4.59 -35.33
CA VAL A 223 -0.04 4.99 -35.55
C VAL A 223 -0.05 6.45 -35.98
N ARG A 224 0.56 7.34 -35.18
CA ARG A 224 0.69 8.77 -35.47
C ARG A 224 2.18 9.09 -35.55
N ASP A 225 2.61 9.70 -36.66
CA ASP A 225 4.02 10.06 -36.91
C ASP A 225 5.03 8.90 -36.73
N GLY A 226 4.58 7.67 -36.98
CA GLY A 226 5.38 6.46 -36.85
C GLY A 226 5.37 5.82 -35.46
N GLU A 227 4.70 6.44 -34.47
CA GLU A 227 4.61 5.93 -33.11
C GLU A 227 3.27 5.20 -32.87
N PRO A 228 3.28 3.98 -32.32
CA PRO A 228 2.07 3.26 -31.93
C PRO A 228 1.48 3.86 -30.64
N LEU A 229 0.19 4.21 -30.68
CA LEU A 229 -0.53 4.82 -29.56
C LEU A 229 -1.85 4.09 -29.31
N LEU A 230 -2.34 4.17 -28.07
CA LEU A 230 -3.69 3.78 -27.71
C LEU A 230 -4.51 5.02 -27.36
N ILE A 231 -5.62 5.23 -28.07
CA ILE A 231 -6.53 6.34 -27.82
C ILE A 231 -7.67 5.85 -26.93
N LYS A 232 -7.93 6.57 -25.84
CA LYS A 232 -9.08 6.33 -24.97
C LYS A 232 -10.36 6.71 -25.71
N THR A 233 -11.34 5.82 -25.66
CA THR A 233 -12.68 6.08 -26.19
C THR A 233 -13.73 5.72 -25.15
N LEU A 234 -14.99 6.04 -25.45
CA LEU A 234 -16.15 5.54 -24.71
C LEU A 234 -16.94 4.51 -25.52
N ASP A 235 -16.36 4.02 -26.62
CA ASP A 235 -16.96 2.97 -27.41
C ASP A 235 -17.05 1.70 -26.55
N HIS A 236 -18.21 1.06 -26.54
CA HIS A 236 -18.46 -0.16 -25.80
C HIS A 236 -18.11 -0.07 -24.30
N LEU A 237 -18.45 1.07 -23.66
CA LEU A 237 -18.25 1.29 -22.24
C LEU A 237 -18.83 0.13 -21.41
N PHE A 238 -17.95 -0.56 -20.70
CA PHE A 238 -18.30 -1.46 -19.61
C PHE A 238 -18.34 -0.67 -18.30
N VAL A 239 -19.46 -0.75 -17.58
CA VAL A 239 -19.64 -0.12 -16.28
C VAL A 239 -19.50 -1.19 -15.20
N ASP A 240 -18.47 -1.07 -14.37
CA ASP A 240 -18.12 -2.06 -13.34
C ASP A 240 -18.75 -1.69 -11.98
N ASP A 241 -20.08 -1.50 -11.98
CA ASP A 241 -20.86 -1.17 -10.78
C ASP A 241 -22.08 -2.08 -10.66
N ARG A 242 -22.56 -2.30 -9.43
CA ARG A 242 -23.70 -3.19 -9.12
C ARG A 242 -23.53 -4.58 -9.74
N GLU A 243 -24.48 -5.03 -10.55
CA GLU A 243 -24.43 -6.31 -11.27
C GLU A 243 -23.29 -6.38 -12.30
N GLY A 244 -22.69 -5.25 -12.67
CA GLY A 244 -21.47 -5.17 -13.45
C GLY A 244 -20.27 -5.78 -12.72
N LYS A 245 -20.15 -5.60 -11.40
CA LYS A 245 -18.98 -6.07 -10.63
C LYS A 245 -18.74 -7.59 -10.75
N PRO A 246 -19.73 -8.49 -10.55
CA PRO A 246 -19.54 -9.92 -10.82
C PRO A 246 -19.14 -10.24 -12.26
N VAL A 247 -19.65 -9.49 -13.23
CA VAL A 247 -19.30 -9.65 -14.65
C VAL A 247 -17.86 -9.25 -14.91
N GLY A 248 -17.41 -8.13 -14.33
CA GLY A 248 -16.03 -7.65 -14.39
C GLY A 248 -15.06 -8.65 -13.76
N ILE A 249 -15.40 -9.17 -12.59
CA ILE A 249 -14.66 -10.26 -11.95
C ILE A 249 -14.52 -11.47 -12.90
N HIS A 250 -15.61 -11.91 -13.53
CA HIS A 250 -15.54 -13.02 -14.48
C HIS A 250 -14.68 -12.70 -15.71
N HIS A 251 -14.83 -11.51 -16.29
CA HIS A 251 -14.13 -11.12 -17.53
C HIS A 251 -12.63 -10.90 -17.33
N PHE A 252 -12.25 -10.18 -16.28
CA PHE A 252 -10.88 -9.69 -16.10
C PHE A 252 -10.05 -10.56 -15.15
N ILE A 253 -10.67 -11.15 -14.13
CA ILE A 253 -9.96 -11.99 -13.14
C ILE A 253 -10.08 -13.47 -13.52
N GLY A 254 -11.24 -13.89 -14.03
CA GLY A 254 -11.49 -15.28 -14.43
C GLY A 254 -11.55 -16.26 -13.24
N ARG A 255 -11.65 -15.76 -12.01
CA ARG A 255 -11.75 -16.55 -10.78
C ARG A 255 -12.75 -15.93 -9.82
N ARG A 256 -13.53 -16.78 -9.15
CA ARG A 256 -14.46 -16.36 -8.11
C ARG A 256 -13.66 -16.01 -6.84
N PRO A 257 -13.79 -14.78 -6.29
CA PRO A 257 -13.12 -14.39 -5.06
C PRO A 257 -13.57 -15.23 -3.87
N ILE A 258 -12.73 -15.28 -2.85
CA ILE A 258 -13.08 -15.83 -1.53
C ILE A 258 -13.15 -14.73 -0.46
N ALA A 259 -12.77 -13.50 -0.78
CA ALA A 259 -12.95 -12.35 0.10
C ALA A 259 -13.40 -11.13 -0.71
N CYS A 260 -14.41 -10.42 -0.22
CA CYS A 260 -14.88 -9.18 -0.82
C CYS A 260 -15.09 -8.08 0.22
N PHE A 261 -14.76 -6.86 -0.17
CA PHE A 261 -14.80 -5.69 0.68
C PHE A 261 -15.46 -4.55 -0.10
N GLY A 262 -16.50 -3.94 0.48
CA GLY A 262 -17.27 -2.85 -0.14
C GLY A 262 -17.86 -1.93 0.93
N ASN A 263 -18.63 -0.93 0.50
CA ASN A 263 -19.28 0.03 1.42
C ASN A 263 -20.68 0.47 0.98
N SER A 264 -21.19 0.01 -0.16
CA SER A 264 -22.44 0.52 -0.73
C SER A 264 -23.35 -0.58 -1.29
N ASP A 265 -24.56 -0.20 -1.67
CA ASP A 265 -25.50 -1.04 -2.43
C ASP A 265 -24.95 -1.38 -3.84
N GLY A 266 -23.95 -0.62 -4.33
CA GLY A 266 -23.19 -0.95 -5.53
C GLY A 266 -22.35 -2.22 -5.40
N ASP A 267 -21.99 -2.60 -4.16
CA ASP A 267 -21.19 -3.78 -3.88
C ASP A 267 -22.00 -5.04 -3.64
N GLN A 268 -23.32 -4.91 -3.43
CA GLN A 268 -24.15 -6.02 -2.99
C GLN A 268 -24.00 -7.25 -3.90
N ALA A 269 -24.06 -7.06 -5.22
CA ALA A 269 -23.93 -8.16 -6.17
C ALA A 269 -22.52 -8.80 -6.15
N MET A 270 -21.47 -8.00 -5.97
CA MET A 270 -20.09 -8.50 -5.78
C MET A 270 -19.98 -9.35 -4.51
N MET A 271 -20.60 -8.88 -3.42
CA MET A 271 -20.60 -9.59 -2.15
C MET A 271 -21.39 -10.88 -2.18
N GLU A 272 -22.58 -10.86 -2.79
CA GLU A 272 -23.41 -12.05 -3.02
C GLU A 272 -22.67 -13.06 -3.92
N TYR A 273 -22.07 -12.59 -5.02
CA TYR A 273 -21.27 -13.43 -5.89
C TYR A 273 -20.07 -14.03 -5.16
N THR A 274 -19.45 -13.31 -4.23
CA THR A 274 -18.32 -13.85 -3.46
C THR A 274 -18.76 -14.85 -2.39
N THR A 275 -19.89 -14.64 -1.72
CA THR A 275 -20.20 -15.34 -0.46
C THR A 275 -21.28 -16.42 -0.58
N ILE A 276 -22.26 -16.28 -1.47
CA ILE A 276 -23.41 -17.18 -1.52
C ILE A 276 -23.05 -18.46 -2.27
N GLY A 277 -23.06 -19.60 -1.57
CA GLY A 277 -22.77 -20.90 -2.19
C GLY A 277 -21.37 -20.96 -2.80
N ASN A 278 -20.41 -20.26 -2.21
CA ASN A 278 -19.01 -20.41 -2.60
C ASN A 278 -18.54 -21.82 -2.19
N PRO A 279 -17.92 -22.60 -3.09
CA PRO A 279 -17.38 -23.92 -2.75
C PRO A 279 -16.22 -23.85 -1.75
N LEU A 280 -15.53 -22.71 -1.69
CA LEU A 280 -14.48 -22.42 -0.72
C LEU A 280 -15.06 -21.56 0.41
N LYS A 281 -14.43 -21.62 1.58
CA LYS A 281 -14.77 -20.69 2.66
C LYS A 281 -14.55 -19.27 2.17
N SER A 282 -15.57 -18.43 2.33
CA SER A 282 -15.58 -17.06 1.83
C SER A 282 -15.91 -16.04 2.91
N PHE A 283 -15.50 -14.80 2.69
CA PHE A 283 -15.68 -13.68 3.60
C PHE A 283 -16.23 -12.45 2.87
N GLY A 284 -17.15 -11.73 3.50
CA GLY A 284 -17.68 -10.47 3.01
C GLY A 284 -17.68 -9.43 4.12
N MET A 285 -17.28 -8.21 3.79
CA MET A 285 -17.21 -7.10 4.74
C MET A 285 -17.70 -5.78 4.14
N ILE A 286 -18.48 -5.05 4.93
CA ILE A 286 -19.02 -3.73 4.62
C ILE A 286 -18.33 -2.70 5.51
N ILE A 287 -17.81 -1.63 4.92
CA ILE A 287 -17.38 -0.44 5.64
C ILE A 287 -18.58 0.48 5.86
N HIS A 288 -18.95 0.71 7.11
CA HIS A 288 -20.03 1.63 7.46
C HIS A 288 -19.43 2.96 7.96
N HIS A 289 -19.68 4.03 7.19
CA HIS A 289 -19.19 5.38 7.46
C HIS A 289 -20.00 6.02 8.57
N THR A 290 -19.56 5.85 9.81
CA THR A 290 -20.24 6.32 11.04
C THR A 290 -19.52 7.48 11.74
N ASP A 291 -18.37 7.91 11.22
CA ASP A 291 -17.47 8.84 11.91
C ASP A 291 -17.44 10.23 11.27
N ALA A 292 -18.45 11.04 11.62
CA ALA A 292 -18.53 12.43 11.14
C ALA A 292 -17.37 13.33 11.60
N ASP A 293 -16.62 12.94 12.63
CA ASP A 293 -15.57 13.79 13.21
C ASP A 293 -14.25 13.60 12.45
N ARG A 294 -13.80 12.34 12.28
CA ARG A 294 -12.53 11.97 11.65
C ARG A 294 -12.66 11.74 10.14
N GLU A 295 -13.85 11.38 9.68
CA GLU A 295 -14.24 11.16 8.29
C GLU A 295 -15.63 11.81 8.10
N TYR A 296 -16.52 11.22 7.33
CA TYR A 296 -17.92 11.56 7.15
C TYR A 296 -18.79 10.47 7.77
N ALA A 297 -20.06 10.81 8.03
CA ALA A 297 -21.07 9.85 8.42
C ALA A 297 -22.20 9.86 7.39
N TYR A 298 -22.45 8.73 6.75
CA TYR A 298 -23.47 8.57 5.72
C TYR A 298 -23.79 7.10 5.46
N ASP A 299 -25.03 6.86 5.05
CA ASP A 299 -25.56 5.55 4.68
C ASP A 299 -26.67 5.68 3.61
N ALA A 300 -27.91 5.95 4.01
CA ALA A 300 -29.08 5.99 3.13
C ALA A 300 -29.14 7.23 2.23
N ASP A 301 -28.63 8.35 2.74
CA ASP A 301 -28.67 9.68 2.11
C ASP A 301 -27.25 10.28 2.03
N PRO A 302 -26.35 9.69 1.23
CA PRO A 302 -25.00 10.24 1.07
C PRO A 302 -25.00 11.57 0.32
N PRO A 303 -23.97 12.42 0.50
CA PRO A 303 -23.84 13.67 -0.24
C PRO A 303 -23.73 13.51 -1.77
N SER A 304 -23.20 12.38 -2.25
CA SER A 304 -23.02 12.12 -3.69
C SER A 304 -23.10 10.63 -4.05
N SER A 305 -22.25 9.79 -3.46
CA SER A 305 -22.13 8.35 -3.73
C SER A 305 -22.01 7.54 -2.43
N GLY A 306 -22.02 6.21 -2.53
CA GLY A 306 -21.86 5.34 -1.35
C GLY A 306 -23.15 5.00 -0.62
N LYS A 307 -24.31 5.07 -1.29
CA LYS A 307 -25.59 4.74 -0.65
C LYS A 307 -25.59 3.30 -0.15
N LEU A 308 -25.91 3.10 1.12
CA LEU A 308 -25.90 1.82 1.81
C LEU A 308 -27.24 1.58 2.51
N THR A 309 -28.11 0.79 1.87
CA THR A 309 -29.42 0.42 2.39
C THR A 309 -29.69 -1.07 2.20
N THR A 310 -29.77 -1.54 0.96
CA THR A 310 -30.13 -2.93 0.65
C THR A 310 -29.05 -3.92 1.04
N ALA A 311 -27.77 -3.55 0.89
CA ALA A 311 -26.65 -4.37 1.37
C ALA A 311 -26.64 -4.49 2.90
N MET A 312 -26.99 -3.41 3.62
CA MET A 312 -27.08 -3.42 5.07
C MET A 312 -28.23 -4.31 5.57
N ASP A 313 -29.40 -4.25 4.92
CA ASP A 313 -30.58 -5.04 5.27
C ASP A 313 -30.31 -6.56 5.27
N VAL A 314 -29.47 -7.03 4.34
CA VAL A 314 -29.16 -8.45 4.19
C VAL A 314 -27.85 -8.88 4.87
N ALA A 315 -27.03 -7.93 5.36
CA ALA A 315 -25.68 -8.21 5.85
C ALA A 315 -25.65 -9.29 6.94
N SER A 316 -26.55 -9.20 7.93
CA SER A 316 -26.61 -10.18 9.02
C SER A 316 -27.04 -11.57 8.52
N GLU A 317 -28.04 -11.65 7.63
CA GLU A 317 -28.50 -12.93 7.05
C GLU A 317 -27.39 -13.59 6.21
N ARG A 318 -26.60 -12.77 5.49
CA ARG A 318 -25.51 -13.23 4.64
C ARG A 318 -24.21 -13.48 5.40
N GLY A 319 -24.17 -13.21 6.70
CA GLY A 319 -22.97 -13.34 7.53
C GLY A 319 -21.86 -12.36 7.15
N TRP A 320 -22.20 -11.23 6.54
CA TRP A 320 -21.25 -10.18 6.22
C TRP A 320 -20.87 -9.41 7.48
N THR A 321 -19.57 -9.17 7.63
CA THR A 321 -19.06 -8.36 8.73
C THR A 321 -19.30 -6.89 8.42
N VAL A 322 -19.97 -6.17 9.31
CA VAL A 322 -20.15 -4.72 9.20
C VAL A 322 -19.14 -4.06 10.12
N VAL A 323 -18.29 -3.20 9.54
CA VAL A 323 -17.29 -2.41 10.25
C VAL A 323 -17.89 -1.05 10.58
N ASP A 324 -17.94 -0.69 11.86
CA ASP A 324 -18.30 0.66 12.28
C ASP A 324 -17.01 1.51 12.30
N MET A 325 -16.87 2.41 11.33
CA MET A 325 -15.65 3.20 11.17
C MET A 325 -15.27 3.97 12.45
N LYS A 326 -16.26 4.48 13.19
CA LYS A 326 -16.05 5.24 14.42
C LYS A 326 -15.48 4.39 15.53
N THR A 327 -16.01 3.17 15.72
CA THR A 327 -15.61 2.33 16.86
C THR A 327 -14.52 1.33 16.53
N ASP A 328 -14.45 0.84 15.29
CA ASP A 328 -13.56 -0.27 14.93
C ASP A 328 -12.20 0.21 14.43
N TRP A 329 -12.09 1.47 13.99
CA TRP A 329 -10.82 2.03 13.51
C TRP A 329 -10.21 3.01 14.51
N ARG A 330 -8.95 2.75 14.88
CA ARG A 330 -8.14 3.65 15.73
C ARG A 330 -7.71 4.91 14.98
N GLN A 331 -7.49 4.77 13.68
CA GLN A 331 -6.99 5.81 12.80
C GLN A 331 -7.69 5.67 11.44
N ILE A 332 -8.04 6.81 10.83
CA ILE A 332 -8.62 6.85 9.48
C ILE A 332 -7.50 7.01 8.45
N PHE A 333 -6.86 8.18 8.42
CA PHE A 333 -5.79 8.52 7.46
C PHE A 333 -4.40 8.49 8.12
N GLY A 334 -3.34 8.25 7.33
CA GLY A 334 -1.94 8.27 7.78
C GLY A 334 -1.47 9.66 8.20
N ASP A 335 -0.31 9.80 8.85
CA ASP A 335 0.22 11.13 9.19
C ASP A 335 0.76 11.84 7.94
N GLU A 336 0.46 13.14 7.75
CA GLU A 336 0.91 13.93 6.57
C GLU A 336 2.44 13.96 6.40
N SER A 337 3.20 13.79 7.48
CA SER A 337 4.67 13.72 7.48
C SER A 337 5.23 12.38 6.96
N MET A 338 4.36 11.45 6.55
CA MET A 338 4.77 10.21 5.89
C MET A 338 4.90 10.34 4.37
N ASP A 339 4.30 11.36 3.75
CA ASP A 339 4.20 11.44 2.27
C ASP A 339 5.06 12.54 1.61
N SER A 340 5.74 13.40 2.37
CA SER A 340 6.87 14.18 1.79
C SER A 340 8.10 13.29 1.50
N ASP A 341 8.04 12.01 1.89
CA ASP A 341 9.16 11.07 1.90
C ASP A 341 9.12 10.02 0.78
N GLU A 342 8.27 10.15 -0.26
CA GLU A 342 8.36 9.29 -1.47
C GLU A 342 9.73 9.41 -2.17
N SER A 343 10.42 10.53 -1.96
CA SER A 343 11.80 10.66 -2.41
C SER A 343 12.76 9.71 -1.67
N SER A 344 12.48 9.30 -0.43
CA SER A 344 13.44 8.58 0.42
C SER A 344 13.64 7.12 -0.02
N GLY A 345 12.58 6.42 -0.43
CA GLY A 345 12.67 5.05 -0.96
C GLY A 345 13.35 4.97 -2.34
N GLN A 346 13.00 5.87 -3.26
CA GLN A 346 13.72 5.99 -4.54
C GLN A 346 15.16 6.50 -4.36
N LYS A 347 15.40 7.42 -3.40
CA LYS A 347 16.76 7.91 -3.10
C LYS A 347 17.63 6.84 -2.45
N LEU A 348 17.05 5.87 -1.72
CA LEU A 348 17.75 4.76 -1.07
C LEU A 348 18.43 3.85 -2.08
N PHE A 349 17.85 3.66 -3.26
CA PHE A 349 18.46 2.81 -4.29
C PHE A 349 19.72 3.45 -4.87
N GLY A 350 20.71 2.60 -5.15
CA GLY A 350 21.99 2.98 -5.71
C GLY A 350 23.19 2.52 -4.89
N ASN A 351 24.34 3.15 -5.16
CA ASN A 351 25.64 2.81 -4.60
C ASN A 351 26.00 3.74 -3.44
N TRP A 352 26.42 3.16 -2.33
CA TRP A 352 26.72 3.87 -1.08
C TRP A 352 28.10 3.49 -0.54
N LEU A 353 28.79 4.49 0.02
CA LEU A 353 30.07 4.36 0.70
C LEU A 353 29.89 4.64 2.20
N ALA A 354 30.36 3.74 3.06
CA ALA A 354 30.32 3.97 4.50
C ALA A 354 31.33 5.06 4.91
N GLU A 355 30.86 6.06 5.64
CA GLU A 355 31.66 7.15 6.21
C GLU A 355 31.87 6.97 7.72
N ASP A 356 30.91 6.33 8.39
CA ASP A 356 30.95 6.01 9.81
C ASP A 356 30.28 4.66 10.07
N ILE A 357 30.89 3.85 10.95
CA ILE A 357 30.42 2.53 11.33
C ILE A 357 30.47 2.40 12.86
N GLU A 358 29.29 2.32 13.49
CA GLU A 358 29.11 2.27 14.94
C GLU A 358 29.82 3.41 15.70
N GLY A 359 29.73 4.65 15.20
CA GLY A 359 30.31 5.84 15.82
C GLY A 359 31.82 5.97 15.66
N ARG A 360 32.41 5.23 14.72
CA ARG A 360 33.84 5.25 14.41
C ARG A 360 34.03 5.46 12.91
N GLY A 361 34.95 6.35 12.55
CA GLY A 361 35.36 6.56 11.16
C GLY A 361 35.92 5.29 10.49
N VAL A 362 35.87 5.29 9.17
CA VAL A 362 36.38 4.20 8.32
C VAL A 362 37.89 4.34 8.07
N VAL A 363 38.57 3.21 7.84
CA VAL A 363 40.01 3.18 7.53
C VAL A 363 40.26 3.70 6.12
N ASP A 364 41.20 4.64 5.99
CA ASP A 364 41.60 5.23 4.71
C ASP A 364 41.98 4.15 3.68
N ARG A 365 41.48 4.31 2.45
CA ARG A 365 41.68 3.40 1.30
C ARG A 365 41.10 1.99 1.44
N ALA A 366 40.33 1.71 2.49
CA ALA A 366 39.62 0.44 2.67
C ALA A 366 38.11 0.68 2.72
N GLN A 367 37.49 0.78 1.55
CA GLN A 367 36.09 1.14 1.40
C GLN A 367 35.16 -0.01 1.79
N SER A 368 34.22 0.28 2.70
CA SER A 368 33.02 -0.53 2.90
C SER A 368 31.90 0.06 2.06
N THR A 369 31.32 -0.74 1.16
CA THR A 369 30.31 -0.28 0.20
C THR A 369 29.03 -1.10 0.31
N LEU A 370 27.92 -0.47 -0.10
CA LEU A 370 26.59 -1.08 -0.15
C LEU A 370 25.87 -0.61 -1.41
N THR A 371 25.41 -1.56 -2.21
CA THR A 371 24.50 -1.35 -3.33
C THR A 371 23.15 -1.91 -2.94
N ILE A 372 22.10 -1.11 -3.11
CA ILE A 372 20.70 -1.50 -2.85
C ILE A 372 19.93 -1.34 -4.17
N ALA A 373 19.42 -2.44 -4.70
CA ALA A 373 18.61 -2.43 -5.91
C ALA A 373 17.11 -2.38 -5.57
N ALA A 374 16.30 -1.96 -6.54
CA ALA A 374 14.86 -1.81 -6.40
C ALA A 374 14.13 -3.15 -6.13
N ASP A 375 14.71 -4.27 -6.54
CA ASP A 375 14.19 -5.62 -6.31
C ASP A 375 14.53 -6.17 -4.91
N GLY A 376 15.15 -5.36 -4.04
CA GLY A 376 15.59 -5.74 -2.70
C GLY A 376 16.90 -6.52 -2.69
N SER A 377 17.57 -6.73 -3.82
CA SER A 377 18.91 -7.29 -3.82
C SER A 377 19.93 -6.30 -3.23
N VAL A 378 20.83 -6.83 -2.41
CA VAL A 378 21.89 -6.05 -1.77
C VAL A 378 23.25 -6.69 -2.03
N SER A 379 24.26 -5.88 -2.29
CA SER A 379 25.63 -6.36 -2.48
C SER A 379 26.66 -5.30 -2.11
N GLY A 380 27.91 -5.70 -1.94
CA GLY A 380 28.97 -4.72 -1.68
C GLY A 380 30.27 -5.33 -1.17
N SER A 381 31.05 -4.50 -0.49
CA SER A 381 32.33 -4.84 0.14
C SER A 381 32.30 -4.51 1.62
N THR A 382 32.74 -5.43 2.49
CA THR A 382 32.95 -5.21 3.93
C THR A 382 34.32 -4.60 4.24
N SER A 383 35.02 -4.05 3.24
CA SER A 383 36.45 -3.71 3.18
C SER A 383 37.41 -4.87 2.85
N VAL A 384 37.17 -6.08 3.35
CA VAL A 384 38.00 -7.27 3.05
C VAL A 384 37.27 -8.27 2.15
N ASN A 385 35.99 -8.49 2.40
CA ASN A 385 35.19 -9.49 1.70
C ASN A 385 34.09 -8.86 0.87
N ARG A 386 33.68 -9.56 -0.18
CA ARG A 386 32.47 -9.21 -0.91
C ARG A 386 31.29 -9.93 -0.26
N TYR A 387 30.14 -9.28 -0.27
CA TYR A 387 28.90 -9.86 0.21
C TYR A 387 27.75 -9.63 -0.77
N HIS A 388 26.75 -10.50 -0.69
CA HIS A 388 25.47 -10.33 -1.37
C HIS A 388 24.35 -10.97 -0.54
N GLY A 389 23.13 -10.53 -0.75
CA GLY A 389 21.94 -11.07 -0.10
C GLY A 389 20.69 -10.32 -0.53
N MET A 390 19.64 -10.42 0.28
CA MET A 390 18.38 -9.72 0.09
C MET A 390 18.10 -8.82 1.29
N ALA A 391 17.40 -7.71 1.06
CA ALA A 391 16.81 -6.89 2.09
C ALA A 391 15.31 -6.73 1.83
N THR A 392 14.53 -6.78 2.90
CA THR A 392 13.12 -6.38 2.87
C THR A 392 13.05 -4.89 3.16
N ILE A 393 12.56 -4.14 2.19
CA ILE A 393 12.51 -2.67 2.23
C ILE A 393 11.04 -2.26 2.23
N ASN A 394 10.65 -1.46 3.23
CA ASN A 394 9.39 -0.72 3.25
C ASN A 394 9.72 0.78 3.34
N GLN A 395 8.70 1.65 3.38
CA GLN A 395 8.86 3.11 3.30
C GLN A 395 9.98 3.72 4.18
N LYS A 396 10.12 3.30 5.45
CA LYS A 396 11.18 3.79 6.39
C LYS A 396 11.96 2.67 7.10
N SER A 397 11.70 1.41 6.73
CA SER A 397 12.35 0.26 7.35
C SER A 397 13.13 -0.52 6.31
N ILE A 398 14.33 -0.94 6.68
CA ILE A 398 15.12 -1.89 5.91
C ILE A 398 15.58 -2.98 6.86
N LYS A 399 15.36 -4.24 6.46
CA LYS A 399 15.84 -5.41 7.19
C LYS A 399 16.66 -6.27 6.26
N PHE A 400 17.95 -6.42 6.57
CA PHE A 400 18.84 -7.28 5.82
C PHE A 400 18.57 -8.75 6.20
N GLY A 401 18.36 -9.58 5.19
CA GLY A 401 18.32 -11.03 5.34
C GLY A 401 19.72 -11.62 5.54
N PRO A 402 19.84 -12.96 5.57
CA PRO A 402 21.14 -13.62 5.65
C PRO A 402 22.07 -13.18 4.51
N LEU A 403 23.25 -12.67 4.85
CA LEU A 403 24.25 -12.23 3.89
C LEU A 403 25.28 -13.32 3.63
N ALA A 404 25.50 -13.65 2.36
CA ALA A 404 26.56 -14.55 1.93
C ALA A 404 27.86 -13.75 1.71
N THR A 405 28.96 -14.19 2.33
CA THR A 405 30.26 -13.48 2.27
C THR A 405 31.39 -14.38 1.77
N THR A 406 32.39 -13.77 1.13
CA THR A 406 33.67 -14.44 0.85
C THR A 406 34.52 -14.57 2.12
N ARG A 407 35.54 -15.46 2.14
CA ARG A 407 36.41 -15.69 3.32
C ARG A 407 37.88 -15.37 3.06
N ARG A 408 38.19 -14.14 2.65
CA ARG A 408 39.55 -13.62 2.52
C ARG A 408 40.05 -13.12 3.88
N ALA A 409 41.31 -13.38 4.18
CA ALA A 409 41.98 -12.81 5.34
C ALA A 409 42.62 -11.47 4.95
N GLY A 410 42.52 -10.48 5.83
CA GLY A 410 43.12 -9.17 5.67
C GLY A 410 43.83 -8.68 6.93
N PRO A 411 44.44 -7.49 6.88
CA PRO A 411 45.05 -6.86 8.06
C PRO A 411 44.05 -6.73 9.22
N PRO A 412 44.51 -6.82 10.49
CA PRO A 412 43.62 -6.81 11.66
C PRO A 412 42.64 -5.63 11.71
N ALA A 413 43.08 -4.43 11.30
CA ALA A 413 42.24 -3.23 11.26
C ALA A 413 41.08 -3.32 10.25
N LEU A 414 41.30 -3.96 9.09
CA LEU A 414 40.25 -4.14 8.08
C LEU A 414 39.28 -5.24 8.46
N MET A 415 39.80 -6.31 9.09
CA MET A 415 38.96 -7.37 9.65
C MET A 415 38.07 -6.86 10.79
N ASP A 416 38.53 -5.89 11.59
CA ASP A 416 37.70 -5.21 12.60
C ASP A 416 36.59 -4.38 11.95
N GLN A 417 36.94 -3.56 10.95
CA GLN A 417 35.95 -2.78 10.20
C GLN A 417 34.90 -3.67 9.53
N GLU A 418 35.32 -4.78 8.93
CA GLU A 418 34.42 -5.77 8.35
C GLU A 418 33.39 -6.29 9.37
N LYS A 419 33.86 -6.68 10.56
CA LYS A 419 32.99 -7.19 11.62
C LYS A 419 31.97 -6.14 12.07
N ARG A 420 32.42 -4.91 12.28
CA ARG A 420 31.54 -3.80 12.67
C ARG A 420 30.52 -3.49 11.58
N PHE A 421 30.92 -3.47 10.32
CA PHE A 421 30.02 -3.20 9.20
C PHE A 421 28.94 -4.27 9.07
N ALA A 422 29.32 -5.54 9.12
CA ALA A 422 28.37 -6.65 9.06
C ALA A 422 27.39 -6.65 10.26
N ALA A 423 27.89 -6.41 11.48
CA ALA A 423 27.06 -6.30 12.66
C ALA A 423 26.09 -5.11 12.60
N ALA A 424 26.51 -3.99 12.03
CA ALA A 424 25.66 -2.82 11.88
C ALA A 424 24.53 -3.05 10.86
N LEU A 425 24.80 -3.75 9.74
CA LEU A 425 23.75 -4.18 8.81
C LEU A 425 22.74 -5.12 9.49
N GLU A 426 23.21 -6.06 10.31
CA GLU A 426 22.34 -6.99 11.03
C GLU A 426 21.44 -6.30 12.07
N LYS A 427 21.94 -5.26 12.74
CA LYS A 427 21.18 -4.46 13.72
C LYS A 427 20.20 -3.47 13.07
N THR A 428 20.37 -3.17 11.78
CA THR A 428 19.58 -2.16 11.10
C THR A 428 18.13 -2.58 10.99
N VAL A 429 17.22 -1.69 11.40
CA VAL A 429 15.77 -1.86 11.22
C VAL A 429 15.10 -0.66 10.57
N ARG A 430 15.76 0.50 10.60
CA ARG A 430 15.26 1.77 10.06
C ARG A 430 16.32 2.45 9.23
N PHE A 431 15.86 3.25 8.28
CA PHE A 431 16.74 4.14 7.53
C PHE A 431 16.14 5.55 7.43
N ARG A 432 17.01 6.54 7.22
CA ARG A 432 16.64 7.91 6.88
C ARG A 432 17.68 8.54 5.97
N ILE A 433 17.27 9.40 5.05
CA ILE A 433 18.17 10.18 4.19
C ILE A 433 18.06 11.64 4.63
N ALA A 434 19.16 12.22 5.11
CA ALA A 434 19.19 13.61 5.52
C ALA A 434 19.14 14.55 4.30
N GLU A 435 18.80 15.83 4.53
CA GLU A 435 18.82 16.87 3.48
C GLU A 435 20.19 17.01 2.80
N THR A 436 21.26 16.66 3.51
CA THR A 436 22.64 16.62 2.98
C THR A 436 22.88 15.50 1.97
N GLY A 437 21.92 14.59 1.76
CA GLY A 437 22.06 13.41 0.92
C GLY A 437 22.73 12.21 1.60
N LEU A 438 23.09 12.32 2.89
CA LEU A 438 23.65 11.23 3.66
C LEU A 438 22.56 10.24 4.09
N LEU A 439 22.84 8.95 3.89
CA LEU A 439 22.00 7.85 4.36
C LEU A 439 22.42 7.43 5.76
N TYR A 440 21.46 7.27 6.65
CA TYR A 440 21.66 6.77 8.00
C TYR A 440 20.85 5.50 8.20
N PHE A 441 21.48 4.50 8.82
CA PHE A 441 20.78 3.33 9.34
C PHE A 441 20.79 3.35 10.86
N SER A 442 19.66 2.98 11.44
CA SER A 442 19.46 2.97 12.88
C SER A 442 18.98 1.62 13.38
N ASP A 443 19.38 1.29 14.60
CA ASP A 443 18.93 0.09 15.31
C ASP A 443 17.51 0.25 15.91
N VAL A 444 17.05 -0.79 16.60
CA VAL A 444 15.71 -0.82 17.23
C VAL A 444 15.56 0.21 18.34
N GLU A 445 16.66 0.63 18.97
CA GLU A 445 16.70 1.64 20.03
C GLU A 445 16.75 3.06 19.46
N GLY A 446 16.98 3.20 18.15
CA GLY A 446 17.06 4.47 17.44
C GLY A 446 18.47 5.05 17.37
N ASN A 447 19.51 4.28 17.73
CA ASN A 447 20.89 4.72 17.59
C ASN A 447 21.35 4.55 16.13
N ASP A 448 22.03 5.56 15.58
CA ASP A 448 22.62 5.46 14.25
C ASP A 448 23.82 4.49 14.28
N VAL A 449 23.73 3.41 13.51
CA VAL A 449 24.75 2.35 13.43
C VAL A 449 25.61 2.47 12.17
N LEU A 450 25.09 3.10 11.11
CA LEU A 450 25.82 3.41 9.89
C LEU A 450 25.46 4.79 9.36
N ARG A 451 26.46 5.48 8.81
CA ARG A 451 26.30 6.66 7.98
C ARG A 451 27.00 6.46 6.65
N LEU A 452 26.29 6.67 5.55
CA LEU A 452 26.78 6.43 4.21
C LEU A 452 26.61 7.67 3.32
N SER A 453 27.58 7.87 2.43
CA SER A 453 27.54 8.87 1.35
C SER A 453 27.19 8.19 0.03
N LYS A 454 26.48 8.89 -0.85
CA LYS A 454 26.13 8.36 -2.17
C LYS A 454 27.37 8.36 -3.07
N MET A 455 27.63 7.23 -3.72
CA MET A 455 28.68 7.13 -4.73
C MET A 455 28.09 7.63 -6.06
N ASN A 456 28.80 8.55 -6.72
CA ASN A 456 28.49 8.89 -8.11
C ASN A 456 29.03 7.77 -9.01
N ASP A 457 28.21 7.32 -9.95
CA ASP A 457 28.63 6.35 -10.97
C ASP A 457 29.74 6.90 -11.88
#